data_AF-A0A3E5BCX8-F1
#
_entry.id   AF-A0A3E5BCX8-F1
#
_cell.length_a   1.000
_cell.length_b   1.000
_cell.length_c   1.000
_cell.angle_alpha   90.00
_cell.angle_beta   90.00
_cell.angle_gamma   90.00
#
_symmetry.space_group_name_H-M   'P 1'
#
loop_
_entity.id
_entity.type
_entity.pdbx_description
1 polymer ?
#
loop_
_entity_poly.entity_id
_entity_poly.type
_entity_poly.pdbx_seq_one_letter_code
_entity_poly.pdbx_strand_id
1 'polypeptide(L)'
;MKTIFCLLFMVFTLSGVNTLSLMAQNSYQTDLLADMAESLKLANQLNTLEDGRHCTEFFYKKRPLNVTVENGRVSHIGYLFFSKEQCRLMQVPAVYNFLERYVLALDLPLKREKPVEKQLAEDNINFTVGEMSDLRKQVGDTTLNLKIENLSDRRYKISWYREDKLTCSVDFPISYDLLHGTEMVENERRIVEAIKRAASLPADTTKINPKSLVMTWQPNYFVLPGDTCYTAELSTTRYYEKSGDGKYQLLFNRQHPLESLANLLTTVNLKSDFRINVRLRKYDAPDENFEVPLLQFISYFLSQGCTPYFGVISFEGTLAVCELLMRNANEGYCHVMKVTCDVEQLLDKKGNITARLTSYVPTFKIKNLFKEDEY
;
A
#
# COMPACT_ATOMS: atom_id res chain seq x y z
N MET A 1 67.31 30.75 37.63
CA MET A 1 66.91 30.34 39.00
C MET A 1 65.43 29.96 38.90
N LYS A 2 65.08 28.67 39.01
CA LYS A 2 64.61 28.00 40.25
C LYS A 2 63.34 28.69 40.78
N THR A 3 62.17 28.08 41.00
CA THR A 3 61.67 26.69 41.05
C THR A 3 60.18 26.75 41.46
N ILE A 4 59.37 25.73 41.07
CA ILE A 4 58.31 25.04 41.88
C ILE A 4 57.01 25.80 42.22
N PHE A 5 55.80 25.26 42.36
CA PHE A 5 55.01 24.06 41.98
C PHE A 5 53.66 24.18 42.76
N CYS A 6 52.66 23.35 42.45
CA CYS A 6 51.38 23.07 43.14
C CYS A 6 50.18 23.99 42.87
N LEU A 7 49.18 23.55 42.08
CA LEU A 7 48.10 22.56 42.37
C LEU A 7 46.91 23.18 43.11
N LEU A 8 45.80 23.37 42.39
CA LEU A 8 44.46 23.09 42.92
C LEU A 8 43.52 22.71 41.78
N PHE A 9 43.21 21.42 41.73
CA PHE A 9 42.11 20.83 40.99
C PHE A 9 40.79 21.37 41.56
N MET A 10 39.91 21.89 40.71
CA MET A 10 38.48 21.92 41.02
C MET A 10 37.68 21.61 39.76
N VAL A 11 37.27 20.34 39.69
CA VAL A 11 36.23 19.82 38.80
C VAL A 11 34.90 20.36 39.30
N PHE A 12 34.19 21.13 38.47
CA PHE A 12 32.73 21.28 38.59
C PHE A 12 32.10 21.41 37.20
N THR A 13 31.62 20.25 36.73
CA THR A 13 30.34 20.01 36.04
C THR A 13 29.90 20.97 34.93
N LEU A 14 29.98 20.48 33.69
CA LEU A 14 29.16 20.92 32.55
C LEU A 14 27.68 20.94 32.96
N SER A 15 27.11 22.13 33.14
CA SER A 15 25.68 22.33 33.27
C SER A 15 25.04 22.48 31.89
N GLY A 16 24.15 21.53 31.57
CA GLY A 16 22.92 21.82 30.81
C GLY A 16 23.05 21.93 29.29
N VAL A 17 23.30 20.81 28.61
CA VAL A 17 22.70 20.65 27.27
C VAL A 17 21.21 20.39 27.51
N ASN A 18 20.40 21.44 27.49
CA ASN A 18 18.96 21.31 27.31
C ASN A 18 18.75 20.73 25.91
N THR A 19 18.70 19.41 25.81
CA THR A 19 18.04 18.74 24.70
C THR A 19 16.54 18.98 24.87
N LEU A 20 16.08 20.16 24.44
CA LEU A 20 14.71 20.29 23.96
C LEU A 20 14.63 19.34 22.77
N SER A 21 14.15 18.13 23.01
CA SER A 21 13.68 17.28 21.93
C SER A 21 12.61 18.09 21.21
N LEU A 22 12.91 18.51 19.99
CA LEU A 22 11.86 18.78 19.01
C LEU A 22 11.14 17.45 18.84
N MET A 23 10.12 17.21 19.65
CA MET A 23 9.25 16.06 19.46
C MET A 23 8.61 16.23 18.10
N ALA A 24 9.02 15.39 17.14
CA ALA A 24 8.41 15.34 15.84
C ALA A 24 6.90 15.10 16.04
N GLN A 25 6.08 16.02 15.55
CA GLN A 25 4.64 15.87 15.61
C GLN A 25 4.21 14.85 14.57
N ASN A 26 3.54 13.78 14.99
CA ASN A 26 2.99 12.82 14.04
C ASN A 26 1.95 13.49 13.14
N SER A 27 1.97 13.12 11.86
CA SER A 27 0.91 13.48 10.92
C SER A 27 -0.08 12.32 10.76
N TYR A 28 -1.30 12.57 10.27
CA TYR A 28 -2.31 11.53 10.10
C TYR A 28 -2.27 10.93 8.69
N GLN A 29 -2.44 9.61 8.58
CA GLN A 29 -2.48 8.91 7.30
C GLN A 29 -3.69 9.31 6.46
N THR A 30 -4.84 9.60 7.10
CA THR A 30 -6.06 10.08 6.45
C THR A 30 -6.64 11.30 7.16
N ASP A 31 -7.50 12.05 6.45
CA ASP A 31 -8.23 13.21 6.99
C ASP A 31 -9.22 12.73 8.07
N LEU A 32 -9.90 11.61 7.84
CA LEU A 32 -10.79 11.00 8.84
C LEU A 32 -10.07 10.67 10.15
N LEU A 33 -8.84 10.17 10.10
CA LEU A 33 -8.08 9.88 11.32
C LEU A 33 -7.74 11.15 12.11
N ALA A 34 -7.46 12.26 11.42
CA ALA A 34 -7.26 13.55 12.07
C ALA A 34 -8.56 14.03 12.76
N ASP A 35 -9.68 13.97 12.06
CA ASP A 35 -10.99 14.33 12.62
C ASP A 35 -11.39 13.45 13.81
N MET A 36 -11.09 12.15 13.74
CA MET A 36 -11.32 11.21 14.85
C MET A 36 -10.45 11.57 16.06
N ALA A 37 -9.17 11.89 15.86
CA ALA A 37 -8.27 12.29 16.94
C ALA A 37 -8.73 13.57 17.64
N GLU A 38 -9.21 14.56 16.89
CA GLU A 38 -9.79 15.79 17.42
C GLU A 38 -11.11 15.52 18.17
N SER A 39 -11.99 14.71 17.58
CA SER A 39 -13.26 14.33 18.22
C SER A 39 -13.05 13.54 19.52
N LEU A 40 -11.97 12.77 19.62
CA LEU A 40 -11.56 12.06 20.83
C LEU A 40 -10.87 12.97 21.86
N LYS A 41 -10.47 14.19 21.47
CA LYS A 41 -9.60 15.10 22.23
C LYS A 41 -8.24 14.48 22.57
N LEU A 42 -7.73 13.63 21.67
CA LEU A 42 -6.45 12.94 21.82
C LEU A 42 -5.37 13.46 20.88
N ALA A 43 -5.68 14.39 19.97
CA ALA A 43 -4.75 14.88 18.94
C ALA A 43 -3.35 15.21 19.49
N ASN A 44 -3.27 15.99 20.58
CA ASN A 44 -1.98 16.35 21.19
C ASN A 44 -1.18 15.14 21.71
N GLN A 45 -1.86 14.11 22.22
CA GLN A 45 -1.21 12.89 22.73
C GLN A 45 -0.77 11.98 21.60
N LEU A 46 -1.62 11.80 20.58
CA LEU A 46 -1.31 10.93 19.44
C LEU A 46 -0.17 11.51 18.59
N ASN A 47 -0.04 12.84 18.55
CA ASN A 47 1.05 13.53 17.85
C ASN A 47 2.43 13.26 18.45
N THR A 48 2.53 12.76 19.69
CA THR A 48 3.80 12.48 20.37
C THR A 48 4.09 10.99 20.57
N LEU A 49 3.20 10.12 20.09
CA LEU A 49 3.40 8.67 20.20
C LEU A 49 4.58 8.20 19.35
N GLU A 50 5.34 7.26 19.88
CA GLU A 50 6.38 6.56 19.12
C GLU A 50 5.75 5.55 18.15
N ASP A 51 6.53 5.13 17.15
CA ASP A 51 6.10 4.09 16.22
C ASP A 51 5.74 2.79 16.96
N GLY A 52 4.60 2.21 16.60
CA GLY A 52 4.11 0.99 17.24
C GLY A 52 2.60 0.91 17.36
N ARG A 53 2.15 -0.15 18.04
CA ARG A 53 0.73 -0.45 18.28
C ARG A 53 0.38 -0.29 19.76
N HIS A 54 -0.56 0.59 20.05
CA HIS A 54 -1.01 1.00 21.38
C HIS A 54 -2.46 0.54 21.62
N CYS A 55 -2.65 -0.54 22.39
CA CYS A 55 -3.95 -1.21 22.55
C CYS A 55 -4.65 -0.98 23.90
N THR A 56 -3.96 -0.41 24.90
CA THR A 56 -4.44 -0.36 26.30
C THR A 56 -4.30 1.00 26.95
N GLU A 57 -3.83 2.00 26.19
CA GLU A 57 -3.53 3.34 26.71
C GLU A 57 -4.72 4.30 26.57
N PHE A 58 -5.58 4.06 25.57
CA PHE A 58 -6.65 4.96 25.19
C PHE A 58 -8.01 4.29 25.26
N PHE A 59 -9.01 5.07 25.67
CA PHE A 59 -10.38 4.58 25.85
C PHE A 59 -11.39 5.61 25.36
N TYR A 60 -12.48 5.12 24.76
CA TYR A 60 -13.66 5.93 24.46
C TYR A 60 -14.90 5.23 25.02
N LYS A 61 -15.72 5.95 25.79
CA LYS A 61 -16.90 5.38 26.49
C LYS A 61 -16.59 4.07 27.24
N LYS A 62 -15.44 4.02 27.94
CA LYS A 62 -14.92 2.85 28.69
C LYS A 62 -14.55 1.63 27.82
N ARG A 63 -14.45 1.80 26.51
CA ARG A 63 -14.01 0.75 25.59
C ARG A 63 -12.58 1.02 25.11
N PRO A 64 -11.70 0.01 25.08
CA PRO A 64 -10.31 0.17 24.67
C PRO A 64 -10.20 0.54 23.19
N LEU A 65 -9.22 1.38 22.87
CA LEU A 65 -8.86 1.75 21.52
C LEU A 65 -7.57 1.05 21.09
N ASN A 66 -7.46 0.83 19.78
CA ASN A 66 -6.25 0.47 19.09
C ASN A 66 -5.76 1.68 18.30
N VAL A 67 -4.55 2.15 18.59
CA VAL A 67 -3.86 3.21 17.83
C VAL A 67 -2.57 2.64 17.28
N THR A 68 -2.31 2.88 16.00
CA THR A 68 -1.04 2.49 15.35
C THR A 68 -0.35 3.74 14.81
N VAL A 69 0.96 3.82 15.07
CA VAL A 69 1.85 4.82 14.48
C VAL A 69 2.90 4.09 13.64
N GLU A 70 3.06 4.51 12.38
CA GLU A 70 4.02 3.97 11.43
C GLU A 70 4.76 5.11 10.74
N ASN A 71 6.09 5.10 10.83
CA ASN A 71 6.97 6.10 10.23
C ASN A 71 6.62 7.55 10.66
N GLY A 72 6.35 7.74 11.96
CA GLY A 72 5.95 9.03 12.52
C GLY A 72 4.58 9.52 12.02
N ARG A 73 3.70 8.59 11.64
CA ARG A 73 2.34 8.91 11.21
C ARG A 73 1.32 8.02 11.89
N VAL A 74 0.23 8.62 12.39
CA VAL A 74 -0.91 7.86 12.91
C VAL A 74 -1.59 7.17 11.72
N SER A 75 -1.40 5.86 11.62
CA SER A 75 -1.91 5.01 10.53
C SER A 75 -3.26 4.38 10.85
N HIS A 76 -3.61 4.29 12.14
CA HIS A 76 -4.90 3.72 12.57
C HIS A 76 -5.37 4.27 13.91
N ILE A 77 -6.69 4.48 14.03
CA ILE A 77 -7.41 4.76 15.26
C ILE A 77 -8.73 3.99 15.18
N GLY A 78 -8.99 3.09 16.11
CA GLY A 78 -10.23 2.31 16.14
C GLY A 78 -10.50 1.69 17.50
N TYR A 79 -11.67 1.08 17.67
CA TYR A 79 -11.91 0.22 18.84
C TYR A 79 -11.00 -1.01 18.79
N LEU A 80 -10.58 -1.54 19.94
CA LEU A 80 -9.81 -2.79 19.95
C LEU A 80 -10.75 -4.00 19.78
N PHE A 81 -10.76 -4.61 18.59
CA PHE A 81 -11.47 -5.88 18.33
C PHE A 81 -10.52 -7.06 18.24
N PHE A 82 -9.29 -6.83 17.75
CA PHE A 82 -8.39 -7.90 17.34
C PHE A 82 -7.14 -7.96 18.20
N SER A 83 -6.76 -9.15 18.65
CA SER A 83 -5.49 -9.38 19.33
C SER A 83 -4.30 -9.16 18.38
N LYS A 84 -3.09 -8.98 18.94
CA LYS A 84 -1.85 -8.90 18.14
C LYS A 84 -1.64 -10.14 17.27
N GLU A 85 -1.96 -11.32 17.82
CA GLU A 85 -1.80 -12.58 17.09
C GLU A 85 -2.82 -12.73 15.97
N GLN A 86 -4.08 -12.34 16.20
CA GLN A 86 -5.09 -12.31 15.16
C GLN A 86 -4.67 -11.39 14.00
N CYS A 87 -4.20 -10.18 14.31
CA CYS A 87 -3.67 -9.26 13.29
C CYS A 87 -2.52 -9.84 12.48
N ARG A 88 -1.61 -10.58 13.12
CA ARG A 88 -0.48 -11.24 12.46
C ARG A 88 -0.93 -12.33 11.49
N LEU A 89 -1.96 -13.09 11.84
CA LEU A 89 -2.48 -14.19 11.02
C LEU A 89 -3.30 -13.71 9.81
N MET A 90 -3.96 -12.56 9.91
CA MET A 90 -4.84 -12.03 8.86
C MET A 90 -4.13 -11.58 7.58
N GLN A 91 -2.87 -11.15 7.68
CA GLN A 91 -2.02 -10.67 6.57
C GLN A 91 -2.60 -9.52 5.70
N VAL A 92 -3.78 -8.99 6.01
CA VAL A 92 -4.38 -7.82 5.33
C VAL A 92 -4.82 -6.77 6.36
N PRO A 93 -3.92 -5.85 6.75
CA PRO A 93 -4.19 -4.83 7.79
C PRO A 93 -5.44 -3.98 7.57
N ALA A 94 -5.70 -3.60 6.33
CA ALA A 94 -6.81 -2.73 5.95
C ALA A 94 -8.18 -3.30 6.39
N VAL A 95 -8.35 -4.63 6.42
CA VAL A 95 -9.63 -5.29 6.73
C VAL A 95 -10.02 -5.14 8.19
N TYR A 96 -9.08 -5.39 9.11
CA TYR A 96 -9.37 -5.25 10.53
C TYR A 96 -9.32 -3.80 10.99
N ASN A 97 -8.42 -2.99 10.43
CA ASN A 97 -8.38 -1.55 10.69
C ASN A 97 -9.70 -0.90 10.27
N PHE A 98 -10.27 -1.31 9.13
CA PHE A 98 -11.59 -0.87 8.71
C PHE A 98 -12.65 -1.09 9.81
N LEU A 99 -12.83 -2.30 10.31
CA LEU A 99 -13.89 -2.57 11.29
C LEU A 99 -13.67 -1.80 12.60
N GLU A 100 -12.44 -1.79 13.10
CA GLU A 100 -12.08 -1.06 14.31
C GLU A 100 -12.35 0.45 14.16
N ARG A 101 -11.92 1.04 13.04
CA ARG A 101 -12.10 2.47 12.73
C ARG A 101 -13.57 2.81 12.48
N TYR A 102 -14.24 2.01 11.67
CA TYR A 102 -15.60 2.27 11.20
C TYR A 102 -16.60 2.26 12.36
N VAL A 103 -16.54 1.25 13.25
CA VAL A 103 -17.43 1.19 14.42
C VAL A 103 -17.15 2.36 15.38
N LEU A 104 -15.89 2.77 15.54
CA LEU A 104 -15.54 3.93 16.36
C LEU A 104 -16.06 5.24 15.75
N ALA A 105 -15.86 5.46 14.45
CA ALA A 105 -16.35 6.65 13.73
C ALA A 105 -17.88 6.79 13.85
N LEU A 106 -18.62 5.68 13.83
CA LEU A 106 -20.06 5.64 14.06
C LEU A 106 -20.48 5.97 15.51
N ASP A 107 -19.58 5.89 16.48
CA ASP A 107 -19.86 6.24 17.88
C ASP A 107 -19.32 7.63 18.28
N LEU A 108 -18.46 8.23 17.44
CA LEU A 108 -17.92 9.58 17.61
C LEU A 108 -18.88 10.67 17.11
N PRO A 109 -18.92 11.85 17.75
CA PRO A 109 -19.71 12.99 17.33
C PRO A 109 -19.11 13.71 16.11
N LEU A 110 -18.77 12.96 15.06
CA LEU A 110 -18.30 13.50 13.78
C LEU A 110 -19.46 14.17 13.04
N LYS A 111 -19.15 15.14 12.17
CA LYS A 111 -20.13 15.75 11.27
C LYS A 111 -20.66 14.66 10.34
N ARG A 112 -21.97 14.40 10.38
CA ARG A 112 -22.63 13.42 9.50
C ARG A 112 -23.62 14.11 8.60
N GLU A 113 -23.58 13.75 7.33
CA GLU A 113 -24.58 14.18 6.35
C GLU A 113 -25.84 13.30 6.38
N LYS A 114 -25.73 12.10 6.96
CA LYS A 114 -26.77 11.08 6.93
C LYS A 114 -26.84 10.28 8.25
N PRO A 115 -28.00 9.68 8.59
CA PRO A 115 -28.13 8.74 9.69
C PRO A 115 -27.25 7.50 9.52
N VAL A 116 -26.91 6.83 10.63
CA VAL A 116 -26.03 5.66 10.65
C VAL A 116 -26.58 4.51 9.81
N GLU A 117 -27.90 4.29 9.88
CA GLU A 117 -28.59 3.23 9.17
C GLU A 117 -28.49 3.43 7.65
N LYS A 118 -28.61 4.69 7.20
CA LYS A 118 -28.45 5.06 5.80
C LYS A 118 -27.01 4.89 5.34
N GLN A 119 -26.04 5.26 6.18
CA GLN A 119 -24.63 5.07 5.87
C GLN A 119 -24.26 3.58 5.72
N LEU A 120 -24.67 2.74 6.67
CA LEU A 120 -24.45 1.28 6.58
C LEU A 120 -25.00 0.67 5.30
N ALA A 121 -26.21 1.11 4.89
CA ALA A 121 -26.84 0.65 3.66
C ALA A 121 -26.06 1.09 2.41
N GLU A 122 -25.65 2.37 2.34
CA GLU A 122 -24.88 2.90 1.20
C GLU A 122 -23.48 2.28 1.10
N ASP A 123 -22.82 2.05 2.24
CA ASP A 123 -21.53 1.35 2.33
C ASP A 123 -21.65 -0.16 2.09
N ASN A 124 -22.89 -0.67 1.90
CA ASN A 124 -23.22 -2.07 1.67
C ASN A 124 -22.66 -3.01 2.75
N ILE A 125 -22.72 -2.59 4.01
CA ILE A 125 -22.29 -3.39 5.17
C ILE A 125 -23.48 -4.18 5.68
N ASN A 126 -23.34 -5.51 5.67
CA ASN A 126 -24.42 -6.43 6.00
C ASN A 126 -24.05 -7.26 7.23
N PHE A 127 -24.99 -7.44 8.15
CA PHE A 127 -24.86 -8.41 9.22
C PHE A 127 -25.59 -9.69 8.80
N THR A 128 -24.84 -10.78 8.61
CA THR A 128 -25.44 -12.09 8.32
C THR A 128 -25.86 -12.83 9.60
N VAL A 129 -25.25 -12.47 10.74
CA VAL A 129 -25.67 -12.89 12.08
C VAL A 129 -25.48 -11.72 13.05
N GLY A 130 -26.50 -11.42 13.86
CA GLY A 130 -26.50 -10.32 14.80
C GLY A 130 -26.74 -8.96 14.13
N GLU A 131 -26.41 -7.90 14.85
CA GLU A 131 -26.50 -6.51 14.39
C GLU A 131 -25.32 -5.67 14.92
N MET A 132 -25.25 -4.39 14.54
CA MET A 132 -24.22 -3.47 15.02
C MET A 132 -24.14 -3.40 16.56
N SER A 133 -25.27 -3.57 17.26
CA SER A 133 -25.29 -3.60 18.72
C SER A 133 -24.53 -4.81 19.28
N ASP A 134 -24.57 -5.97 18.60
CA ASP A 134 -23.87 -7.18 18.99
C ASP A 134 -22.37 -7.07 18.71
N LEU A 135 -21.98 -6.52 17.56
CA LEU A 135 -20.57 -6.24 17.26
C LEU A 135 -19.96 -5.31 18.32
N ARG A 136 -20.69 -4.26 18.72
CA ARG A 136 -20.24 -3.35 19.80
C ARG A 136 -20.02 -4.04 21.15
N LYS A 137 -20.72 -5.14 21.44
CA LYS A 137 -20.54 -5.92 22.69
C LYS A 137 -19.21 -6.70 22.69
N GLN A 138 -18.60 -6.90 21.53
CA GLN A 138 -17.34 -7.62 21.37
C GLN A 138 -16.11 -6.73 21.54
N VAL A 139 -16.27 -5.41 21.62
CA VAL A 139 -15.14 -4.48 21.79
C VAL A 139 -14.37 -4.82 23.07
N GLY A 140 -13.07 -5.05 22.93
CA GLY A 140 -12.16 -5.43 24.02
C GLY A 140 -12.10 -6.93 24.32
N ASP A 141 -13.00 -7.75 23.77
CA ASP A 141 -12.95 -9.22 23.91
C ASP A 141 -12.07 -9.83 22.80
N THR A 142 -10.76 -9.78 23.01
CA THR A 142 -9.78 -10.33 22.05
C THR A 142 -9.61 -11.86 22.17
N THR A 143 -10.47 -12.54 22.93
CA THR A 143 -10.44 -14.00 23.14
C THR A 143 -11.35 -14.76 22.18
N LEU A 144 -12.22 -14.06 21.45
CA LEU A 144 -13.13 -14.66 20.49
C LEU A 144 -12.39 -15.31 19.33
N ASN A 145 -12.86 -16.48 18.92
CA ASN A 145 -12.38 -17.16 17.72
C ASN A 145 -12.90 -16.41 16.48
N LEU A 146 -12.06 -16.26 15.47
CA LEU A 146 -12.38 -15.50 14.27
C LEU A 146 -12.26 -16.37 13.03
N LYS A 147 -13.21 -16.19 12.11
CA LYS A 147 -13.11 -16.69 10.73
C LYS A 147 -13.24 -15.52 9.78
N ILE A 148 -12.33 -15.44 8.82
CA ILE A 148 -12.33 -14.41 7.78
C ILE A 148 -12.34 -15.10 6.44
N GLU A 149 -13.22 -14.63 5.56
CA GLU A 149 -13.45 -15.21 4.25
C GLU A 149 -13.39 -14.09 3.22
N ASN A 150 -12.56 -14.26 2.18
CA ASN A 150 -12.66 -13.46 0.95
C ASN A 150 -13.69 -14.13 0.04
N LEU A 151 -14.82 -13.46 -0.16
CA LEU A 151 -15.93 -13.92 -0.98
C LEU A 151 -15.74 -13.40 -2.41
N SER A 152 -15.06 -14.21 -3.23
CA SER A 152 -14.88 -14.01 -4.67
C SER A 152 -14.23 -12.68 -5.06
N ASP A 153 -13.24 -12.22 -4.28
CA ASP A 153 -12.50 -10.97 -4.48
C ASP A 153 -13.39 -9.71 -4.53
N ARG A 154 -14.57 -9.79 -3.90
CA ARG A 154 -15.54 -8.69 -3.89
C ARG A 154 -15.95 -8.25 -2.50
N ARG A 155 -15.96 -9.17 -1.55
CA ARG A 155 -16.39 -8.90 -0.17
C ARG A 155 -15.51 -9.64 0.81
N TYR A 156 -15.26 -9.03 1.97
CA TYR A 156 -14.80 -9.76 3.12
C TYR A 156 -16.00 -10.12 3.99
N LYS A 157 -15.94 -11.31 4.62
CA LYS A 157 -16.84 -11.70 5.70
C LYS A 157 -16.03 -12.04 6.93
N ILE A 158 -16.39 -11.45 8.06
CA ILE A 158 -15.75 -11.68 9.36
C ILE A 158 -16.80 -12.25 10.31
N SER A 159 -16.45 -13.36 10.96
CA SER A 159 -17.34 -14.10 11.85
C SER A 159 -16.65 -14.33 13.19
N TRP A 160 -17.35 -14.00 14.29
CA TRP A 160 -16.88 -14.15 15.66
C TRP A 160 -17.59 -15.30 16.35
N TYR A 161 -16.81 -16.19 16.95
CA TYR A 161 -17.29 -17.34 17.67
C TYR A 161 -16.88 -17.26 19.14
N ARG A 162 -17.83 -17.59 20.01
CA ARG A 162 -17.53 -17.89 21.41
C ARG A 162 -17.62 -19.40 21.53
N GLU A 163 -16.48 -20.03 21.83
CA GLU A 163 -16.33 -21.48 21.67
C GLU A 163 -16.69 -21.86 20.22
N ASP A 164 -17.72 -22.67 20.01
CA ASP A 164 -18.20 -23.08 18.68
C ASP A 164 -19.47 -22.32 18.23
N LYS A 165 -20.00 -21.41 19.05
CA LYS A 165 -21.23 -20.67 18.72
C LYS A 165 -20.91 -19.38 17.98
N LEU A 166 -21.44 -19.23 16.77
CA LEU A 166 -21.40 -17.99 16.00
C LEU A 166 -22.20 -16.90 16.73
N THR A 167 -21.53 -15.80 17.07
CA THR A 167 -22.11 -14.69 17.86
C THR A 167 -22.42 -13.46 17.04
N CYS A 168 -21.59 -13.15 16.04
CA CYS A 168 -21.79 -12.05 15.11
C CYS A 168 -21.10 -12.40 13.80
N SER A 169 -21.65 -11.94 12.67
CA SER A 169 -20.99 -12.04 11.38
C SER A 169 -21.35 -10.85 10.51
N VAL A 170 -20.32 -10.16 10.01
CA VAL A 170 -20.44 -8.99 9.15
C VAL A 170 -19.75 -9.24 7.82
N ASP A 171 -20.36 -8.81 6.73
CA ASP A 171 -19.73 -8.79 5.42
C ASP A 171 -19.83 -7.40 4.78
N PHE A 172 -18.78 -7.02 4.07
CA PHE A 172 -18.62 -5.68 3.49
C PHE A 172 -17.80 -5.73 2.19
N PRO A 173 -17.97 -4.75 1.28
CA PRO A 173 -17.22 -4.70 0.02
C PRO A 173 -15.71 -4.58 0.22
N ILE A 174 -14.95 -5.16 -0.70
CA ILE A 174 -13.54 -4.85 -0.88
C ILE A 174 -13.45 -3.56 -1.70
N SER A 175 -13.25 -2.44 -1.02
CA SER A 175 -13.16 -1.10 -1.60
C SER A 175 -12.12 -0.29 -0.86
N TYR A 176 -11.14 0.26 -1.57
CA TYR A 176 -10.04 1.04 -0.98
C TYR A 176 -10.55 2.16 -0.08
N ASP A 177 -11.46 2.99 -0.61
CA ASP A 177 -12.07 4.13 0.09
C ASP A 177 -12.74 3.69 1.40
N LEU A 178 -13.51 2.60 1.37
CA LEU A 178 -14.17 2.05 2.55
C LEU A 178 -13.15 1.52 3.56
N LEU A 179 -12.17 0.74 3.09
CA LEU A 179 -11.17 0.09 3.92
C LEU A 179 -10.23 1.08 4.59
N HIS A 180 -9.96 2.23 3.97
CA HIS A 180 -9.09 3.28 4.51
C HIS A 180 -9.85 4.47 5.12
N GLY A 181 -11.16 4.58 4.87
CA GLY A 181 -11.97 5.71 5.35
C GLY A 181 -11.54 7.01 4.68
N THR A 182 -11.33 6.93 3.37
CA THR A 182 -10.88 8.03 2.50
C THR A 182 -11.84 8.19 1.32
N GLU A 183 -11.64 9.24 0.55
CA GLU A 183 -12.32 9.47 -0.72
C GLU A 183 -11.30 9.64 -1.85
N MET A 184 -11.72 9.46 -3.10
CA MET A 184 -10.85 9.54 -4.28
C MET A 184 -9.99 10.82 -4.32
N VAL A 185 -10.59 11.99 -4.02
CA VAL A 185 -9.88 13.28 -4.03
C VAL A 185 -8.75 13.30 -3.00
N GLU A 186 -8.98 12.72 -1.82
CA GLU A 186 -7.96 12.59 -0.78
C GLU A 186 -6.85 11.63 -1.22
N ASN A 187 -7.22 10.48 -1.78
CA ASN A 187 -6.29 9.46 -2.25
C ASN A 187 -5.34 10.01 -3.34
N GLU A 188 -5.89 10.74 -4.32
CA GLU A 188 -5.13 11.41 -5.39
C GLU A 188 -4.21 12.51 -4.86
N ARG A 189 -4.65 13.26 -3.84
CA ARG A 189 -3.81 14.28 -3.18
C ARG A 189 -2.64 13.65 -2.42
N ARG A 190 -2.83 12.48 -1.81
CA ARG A 190 -1.83 11.84 -0.94
C ARG A 190 -0.84 10.96 -1.70
N ILE A 191 -1.23 10.32 -2.80
CA ILE A 191 -0.39 9.35 -3.52
C ILE A 191 0.92 9.96 -4.04
N VAL A 192 0.92 11.21 -4.50
CA VAL A 192 2.13 11.85 -5.05
C VAL A 192 3.21 11.97 -3.98
N GLU A 193 2.85 12.49 -2.81
CA GLU A 193 3.78 12.63 -1.67
C GLU A 193 4.13 11.28 -1.04
N ALA A 194 3.27 10.26 -1.18
CA ALA A 194 3.59 8.90 -0.75
C ALA A 194 4.65 8.26 -1.67
N ILE A 195 4.50 8.40 -2.99
CA ILE A 195 5.49 7.94 -3.97
C ILE A 195 6.83 8.64 -3.77
N LYS A 196 6.84 9.98 -3.62
CA LYS A 196 8.07 10.77 -3.43
C LYS A 196 8.84 10.41 -2.15
N ARG A 197 8.13 9.96 -1.11
CA ARG A 197 8.74 9.54 0.17
C ARG A 197 9.05 8.05 0.25
N ALA A 198 8.59 7.25 -0.70
CA ALA A 198 8.80 5.81 -0.69
C ALA A 198 10.30 5.48 -0.72
N ALA A 199 10.72 4.56 0.15
CA ALA A 199 12.03 3.96 0.04
C ALA A 199 12.06 3.00 -1.15
N SER A 200 13.21 2.89 -1.81
CA SER A 200 13.43 1.81 -2.77
C SER A 200 13.48 0.48 -2.04
N LEU A 201 12.73 -0.51 -2.50
CA LEU A 201 12.78 -1.85 -1.96
C LEU A 201 14.15 -2.47 -2.28
N PRO A 202 14.70 -3.30 -1.38
CA PRO A 202 15.89 -4.08 -1.70
C PRO A 202 15.59 -5.04 -2.84
N ALA A 203 16.61 -5.36 -3.63
CA ALA A 203 16.50 -6.40 -4.64
C ALA A 203 16.11 -7.73 -3.98
N ASP A 204 15.14 -8.40 -4.56
CA ASP A 204 14.73 -9.74 -4.16
C ASP A 204 15.81 -10.74 -4.55
N THR A 205 16.42 -11.35 -3.53
CA THR A 205 17.49 -12.35 -3.69
C THR A 205 16.96 -13.77 -3.83
N THR A 206 15.64 -13.96 -3.94
CA THR A 206 15.02 -15.28 -4.11
C THR A 206 15.55 -15.92 -5.38
N LYS A 207 16.13 -17.11 -5.23
CA LYS A 207 16.68 -17.87 -6.37
C LYS A 207 15.53 -18.39 -7.21
N ILE A 208 15.59 -18.11 -8.52
CA ILE A 208 14.65 -18.68 -9.48
C ILE A 208 14.80 -20.20 -9.53
N ASN A 209 13.67 -20.91 -9.53
CA ASN A 209 13.65 -22.35 -9.72
C ASN A 209 13.78 -22.67 -11.21
N PRO A 210 14.85 -23.32 -11.69
CA PRO A 210 15.00 -23.62 -13.11
C PRO A 210 13.87 -24.46 -13.71
N LYS A 211 13.16 -25.26 -12.89
CA LYS A 211 12.03 -26.10 -13.35
C LYS A 211 10.78 -25.30 -13.69
N SER A 212 10.65 -24.05 -13.21
CA SER A 212 9.52 -23.18 -13.56
C SER A 212 9.80 -22.36 -14.82
N LEU A 213 11.00 -22.43 -15.39
CA LEU A 213 11.38 -21.74 -16.60
C LEU A 213 11.05 -22.58 -17.83
N VAL A 214 10.43 -21.96 -18.82
CA VAL A 214 10.13 -22.52 -20.13
C VAL A 214 11.15 -22.00 -21.12
N MET A 215 11.85 -22.90 -21.80
CA MET A 215 12.81 -22.52 -22.86
C MET A 215 12.05 -22.07 -24.10
N THR A 216 12.47 -20.96 -24.70
CA THR A 216 11.94 -20.52 -26.00
C THR A 216 12.65 -21.23 -27.15
N TRP A 217 12.26 -20.92 -28.39
CA TRP A 217 12.99 -21.38 -29.58
C TRP A 217 14.38 -20.73 -29.72
N GLN A 218 14.62 -19.60 -29.03
CA GLN A 218 15.92 -18.93 -29.04
C GLN A 218 16.86 -19.53 -27.98
N PRO A 219 18.13 -19.79 -28.32
CA PRO A 219 19.12 -20.27 -27.37
C PRO A 219 19.27 -19.30 -26.19
N ASN A 220 19.39 -19.86 -24.99
CA ASN A 220 19.59 -19.12 -23.74
C ASN A 220 18.46 -18.16 -23.34
N TYR A 221 17.31 -18.16 -24.01
CA TYR A 221 16.16 -17.32 -23.66
C TYR A 221 15.03 -18.17 -23.05
N PHE A 222 14.64 -17.81 -21.83
CA PHE A 222 13.64 -18.48 -21.01
C PHE A 222 12.53 -17.54 -20.56
N VAL A 223 11.34 -18.10 -20.40
CA VAL A 223 10.15 -17.41 -19.90
C VAL A 223 9.75 -18.04 -18.57
N LEU A 224 9.46 -17.22 -17.58
CA LEU A 224 8.71 -17.62 -16.39
C LEU A 224 7.25 -17.23 -16.63
N PRO A 225 6.35 -18.17 -16.94
CA PRO A 225 4.95 -17.87 -17.17
C PRO A 225 4.32 -17.20 -15.95
N GLY A 226 3.62 -16.11 -16.19
CA GLY A 226 2.89 -15.38 -15.16
C GLY A 226 1.38 -15.60 -15.24
N ASP A 227 0.67 -15.01 -14.28
CA ASP A 227 -0.78 -14.87 -14.32
C ASP A 227 -1.17 -13.79 -15.34
N THR A 228 -2.38 -13.87 -15.86
CA THR A 228 -2.97 -12.84 -16.74
C THR A 228 -4.03 -12.03 -15.99
N CYS A 229 -4.27 -10.80 -16.43
CA CYS A 229 -5.28 -9.93 -15.83
C CYS A 229 -6.12 -9.24 -16.91
N TYR A 230 -7.43 -9.51 -16.89
CA TYR A 230 -8.44 -8.99 -17.83
C TYR A 230 -8.28 -9.45 -19.29
N THR A 231 -7.08 -9.38 -19.86
CA THR A 231 -6.73 -9.88 -21.19
C THR A 231 -5.49 -10.78 -21.11
N ALA A 232 -5.21 -11.56 -22.15
CA ALA A 232 -4.08 -12.48 -22.17
C ALA A 232 -2.73 -11.75 -22.31
N GLU A 233 -2.76 -10.54 -22.86
CA GLU A 233 -1.61 -9.69 -23.15
C GLU A 233 -1.11 -8.96 -21.90
N LEU A 234 -1.97 -8.74 -20.90
CA LEU A 234 -1.62 -8.19 -19.60
C LEU A 234 -1.21 -9.31 -18.65
N SER A 235 0.10 -9.51 -18.48
CA SER A 235 0.61 -10.64 -17.69
C SER A 235 1.70 -10.25 -16.70
N THR A 236 1.93 -11.11 -15.71
CA THR A 236 3.08 -11.02 -14.78
C THR A 236 4.30 -11.78 -15.29
N THR A 237 4.31 -12.14 -16.57
CA THR A 237 5.36 -12.93 -17.22
C THR A 237 6.72 -12.25 -17.05
N ARG A 238 7.73 -13.04 -16.69
CA ARG A 238 9.12 -12.57 -16.57
C ARG A 238 10.02 -13.27 -17.56
N TYR A 239 11.02 -12.54 -18.04
CA TYR A 239 11.91 -13.00 -19.09
C TYR A 239 13.32 -13.15 -18.54
N TYR A 240 13.98 -14.26 -18.86
CA TYR A 240 15.29 -14.61 -18.34
C TYR A 240 16.23 -14.99 -19.47
N GLU A 241 17.50 -14.69 -19.28
CA GLU A 241 18.57 -15.24 -20.09
C GLU A 241 19.50 -16.12 -19.24
N LYS A 242 20.10 -17.13 -19.86
CA LYS A 242 21.09 -17.98 -19.21
C LYS A 242 22.48 -17.44 -19.47
N SER A 243 23.17 -17.05 -18.41
CA SER A 243 24.55 -16.55 -18.46
C SER A 243 25.54 -17.68 -18.74
N GLY A 244 26.76 -17.33 -19.17
CA GLY A 244 27.82 -18.29 -19.49
C GLY A 244 28.26 -19.18 -18.31
N ASP A 245 28.05 -18.74 -17.07
CA ASP A 245 28.26 -19.53 -15.85
C ASP A 245 27.07 -20.45 -15.50
N GLY A 246 26.08 -20.55 -16.39
CA GLY A 246 24.93 -21.42 -16.29
C GLY A 246 23.80 -20.90 -15.39
N LYS A 247 23.91 -19.68 -14.84
CA LYS A 247 22.87 -19.05 -14.01
C LYS A 247 21.79 -18.41 -14.89
N TYR A 248 20.62 -18.17 -14.29
CA TYR A 248 19.53 -17.45 -14.93
C TYR A 248 19.47 -16.04 -14.36
N GLN A 249 19.48 -15.04 -15.23
CA GLN A 249 19.37 -13.62 -14.88
C GLN A 249 18.21 -12.99 -15.63
N LEU A 250 17.63 -11.94 -15.07
CA LEU A 250 16.57 -11.20 -15.76
C LEU A 250 17.10 -10.67 -17.09
N LEU A 251 16.33 -10.90 -18.14
CA LEU A 251 16.64 -10.42 -19.47
C LEU A 251 16.58 -8.89 -19.48
N PHE A 252 17.66 -8.27 -19.93
CA PHE A 252 17.75 -6.82 -20.13
C PHE A 252 18.79 -6.52 -21.24
N ASN A 253 18.35 -6.58 -22.50
CA ASN A 253 19.21 -6.45 -23.67
C ASN A 253 18.48 -5.81 -24.89
N ARG A 254 19.27 -5.42 -25.89
CA ARG A 254 18.77 -4.74 -27.11
C ARG A 254 17.95 -5.63 -28.02
N GLN A 255 18.23 -6.93 -27.99
CA GLN A 255 17.64 -7.91 -28.88
C GLN A 255 16.17 -8.18 -28.51
N HIS A 256 15.81 -7.93 -27.25
CA HIS A 256 14.48 -8.15 -26.69
C HIS A 256 14.04 -6.91 -25.90
N PRO A 257 13.83 -5.76 -26.59
CA PRO A 257 13.60 -4.48 -25.93
C PRO A 257 12.29 -4.45 -25.14
N LEU A 258 11.23 -5.08 -25.65
CA LEU A 258 9.92 -5.10 -24.99
C LEU A 258 9.93 -5.97 -23.73
N GLU A 259 10.60 -7.12 -23.77
CA GLU A 259 10.75 -8.01 -22.62
C GLU A 259 11.69 -7.42 -21.56
N SER A 260 12.72 -6.69 -22.00
CA SER A 260 13.57 -5.90 -21.11
C SER A 260 12.78 -4.81 -20.41
N LEU A 261 11.90 -4.11 -21.14
CA LEU A 261 11.01 -3.09 -20.59
C LEU A 261 9.97 -3.70 -19.64
N ALA A 262 9.41 -4.86 -19.97
CA ALA A 262 8.50 -5.62 -19.10
C ALA A 262 9.17 -5.94 -17.77
N ASN A 263 10.38 -6.51 -17.79
CA ASN A 263 11.13 -6.77 -16.57
C ASN A 263 11.42 -5.47 -15.80
N LEU A 264 11.85 -4.41 -16.50
CA LEU A 264 12.19 -3.11 -15.89
C LEU A 264 11.02 -2.48 -15.13
N LEU A 265 9.80 -2.59 -15.67
CA LEU A 265 8.59 -1.97 -15.11
C LEU A 265 7.85 -2.84 -14.08
N THR A 266 8.26 -4.10 -13.90
CA THR A 266 7.51 -5.07 -13.06
C THR A 266 8.35 -5.66 -11.91
N THR A 267 9.62 -5.24 -11.75
CA THR A 267 10.50 -5.74 -10.69
C THR A 267 11.45 -4.68 -10.15
N VAL A 268 12.00 -4.94 -8.96
CA VAL A 268 13.05 -4.15 -8.31
C VAL A 268 14.44 -4.77 -8.50
N ASN A 269 14.53 -5.88 -9.24
CA ASN A 269 15.75 -6.68 -9.37
C ASN A 269 16.68 -6.21 -10.49
N LEU A 270 16.26 -5.22 -11.29
CA LEU A 270 17.08 -4.61 -12.34
C LEU A 270 17.62 -3.27 -11.88
N LYS A 271 18.93 -3.22 -11.65
CA LYS A 271 19.63 -1.95 -11.36
C LYS A 271 19.68 -1.10 -12.62
N SER A 272 19.13 0.11 -12.53
CA SER A 272 19.13 1.09 -13.62
C SER A 272 18.97 2.51 -13.07
N ASP A 273 19.34 3.51 -13.88
CA ASP A 273 19.23 4.95 -13.59
C ASP A 273 18.09 5.57 -14.42
N PHE A 274 16.95 4.88 -14.51
CA PHE A 274 15.76 5.44 -15.15
C PHE A 274 15.01 6.37 -14.21
N ARG A 275 14.50 7.46 -14.77
CA ARG A 275 13.49 8.31 -14.14
C ARG A 275 12.16 8.16 -14.86
N ILE A 276 11.07 8.37 -14.13
CA ILE A 276 9.72 8.34 -14.68
C ILE A 276 9.04 9.69 -14.45
N ASN A 277 8.56 10.28 -15.55
CA ASN A 277 7.77 11.49 -15.58
C ASN A 277 6.30 11.09 -15.65
N VAL A 278 5.55 11.35 -14.57
CA VAL A 278 4.19 10.88 -14.40
C VAL A 278 3.23 12.05 -14.46
N ARG A 279 2.21 11.93 -15.32
CA ARG A 279 1.01 12.75 -15.30
C ARG A 279 -0.10 11.99 -14.59
N LEU A 280 -0.39 12.37 -13.35
CA LEU A 280 -1.52 11.85 -12.58
C LEU A 280 -2.82 12.50 -13.07
N ARG A 281 -3.73 11.68 -13.59
CA ARG A 281 -5.10 12.07 -13.91
C ARG A 281 -5.89 12.13 -12.62
N LYS A 282 -6.39 13.33 -12.29
CA LYS A 282 -7.23 13.55 -11.12
C LYS A 282 -8.69 13.64 -11.50
N TYR A 283 -9.56 13.20 -10.59
CA TYR A 283 -11.00 13.14 -10.82
C TYR A 283 -11.63 14.55 -10.87
N ASP A 284 -11.47 15.33 -9.80
CA ASP A 284 -12.08 16.67 -9.62
C ASP A 284 -11.03 17.79 -9.49
N ALA A 285 -9.83 17.57 -10.02
CA ALA A 285 -8.75 18.55 -9.97
C ALA A 285 -7.93 18.54 -11.26
N PRO A 286 -7.16 19.60 -11.55
CA PRO A 286 -6.19 19.56 -12.63
C PRO A 286 -5.19 18.43 -12.43
N ASP A 287 -4.78 17.82 -13.54
CA ASP A 287 -3.72 16.81 -13.52
C ASP A 287 -2.46 17.35 -12.82
N GLU A 288 -1.77 16.46 -12.13
CA GLU A 288 -0.51 16.77 -11.47
C GLU A 288 0.63 16.05 -12.16
N ASN A 289 1.72 16.77 -12.45
CA ASN A 289 2.94 16.18 -12.99
C ASN A 289 3.99 16.06 -11.90
N PHE A 290 4.69 14.93 -11.85
CA PHE A 290 5.82 14.73 -10.97
C PHE A 290 6.85 13.79 -11.60
N GLU A 291 8.08 13.84 -11.09
CA GLU A 291 9.18 12.99 -11.53
C GLU A 291 9.86 12.33 -10.34
N VAL A 292 10.14 11.02 -10.46
CA VAL A 292 10.87 10.24 -9.45
C VAL A 292 11.77 9.20 -10.13
N PRO A 293 12.76 8.64 -9.42
CA PRO A 293 13.47 7.46 -9.90
C PRO A 293 12.49 6.30 -10.15
N LEU A 294 12.67 5.56 -11.25
CA LEU A 294 11.77 4.47 -11.62
C LEU A 294 11.75 3.37 -10.55
N LEU A 295 12.91 3.01 -10.01
CA LEU A 295 12.99 1.98 -8.95
C LEU A 295 12.17 2.38 -7.72
N GLN A 296 12.20 3.65 -7.32
CA GLN A 296 11.38 4.18 -6.23
C GLN A 296 9.89 4.10 -6.56
N PHE A 297 9.51 4.47 -7.79
CA PHE A 297 8.12 4.39 -8.25
C PHE A 297 7.56 2.97 -8.20
N ILE A 298 8.28 1.98 -8.75
CA ILE A 298 7.88 0.57 -8.71
C ILE A 298 7.87 0.04 -7.28
N SER A 299 8.88 0.40 -6.49
CA SER A 299 8.99 0.00 -5.07
C SER A 299 7.77 0.44 -4.26
N TYR A 300 7.26 1.65 -4.50
CA TYR A 300 6.05 2.13 -3.83
C TYR A 300 4.88 1.16 -4.06
N PHE A 301 4.51 0.87 -5.31
CA PHE A 301 3.35 0.01 -5.57
C PHE A 301 3.54 -1.42 -5.05
N LEU A 302 4.73 -2.00 -5.20
CA LEU A 302 5.02 -3.31 -4.63
C LEU A 302 4.92 -3.31 -3.10
N SER A 303 5.36 -2.26 -2.43
CA SER A 303 5.25 -2.11 -0.97
C SER A 303 3.80 -1.99 -0.50
N GLN A 304 2.91 -1.48 -1.35
CA GLN A 304 1.46 -1.43 -1.11
C GLN A 304 0.77 -2.77 -1.41
N GLY A 305 1.51 -3.83 -1.73
CA GLY A 305 0.94 -5.15 -2.06
C GLY A 305 0.39 -5.25 -3.48
N CYS A 306 0.74 -4.33 -4.39
CA CYS A 306 0.34 -4.44 -5.78
C CYS A 306 1.14 -5.52 -6.53
N THR A 307 0.44 -6.30 -7.35
CA THR A 307 1.03 -7.16 -8.38
C THR A 307 1.07 -6.40 -9.71
N PRO A 308 2.25 -6.23 -10.34
CA PRO A 308 2.37 -5.56 -11.62
C PRO A 308 2.04 -6.50 -12.78
N TYR A 309 1.18 -6.05 -13.69
CA TYR A 309 0.87 -6.69 -14.97
C TYR A 309 1.29 -5.75 -16.10
N PHE A 310 1.96 -6.30 -17.10
CA PHE A 310 2.48 -5.54 -18.23
C PHE A 310 1.91 -6.09 -19.54
N GLY A 311 1.60 -5.18 -20.46
CA GLY A 311 1.19 -5.48 -21.82
C GLY A 311 1.67 -4.41 -22.79
N VAL A 312 1.83 -4.79 -24.06
CA VAL A 312 2.27 -3.87 -25.12
C VAL A 312 1.06 -3.43 -25.94
N ILE A 313 0.88 -2.11 -26.09
CA ILE A 313 -0.19 -1.52 -26.91
C ILE A 313 0.32 -1.34 -28.35
N SER A 314 1.48 -0.71 -28.49
CA SER A 314 2.13 -0.54 -29.80
C SER A 314 3.65 -0.45 -29.65
N PHE A 315 4.35 -0.79 -30.73
CA PHE A 315 5.80 -0.63 -30.85
C PHE A 315 6.15 -0.22 -32.27
N GLU A 316 6.53 1.04 -32.45
CA GLU A 316 6.79 1.65 -33.76
C GLU A 316 8.18 2.27 -33.78
N GLY A 317 9.05 1.76 -34.65
CA GLY A 317 10.46 2.14 -34.67
C GLY A 317 11.14 1.78 -33.36
N THR A 318 11.44 2.78 -32.53
CA THR A 318 12.04 2.62 -31.21
C THR A 318 11.08 2.97 -30.07
N LEU A 319 9.89 3.49 -30.38
CA LEU A 319 8.94 3.95 -29.39
C LEU A 319 8.00 2.81 -28.98
N ALA A 320 8.09 2.39 -27.72
CA ALA A 320 7.17 1.44 -27.10
C ALA A 320 6.08 2.19 -26.32
N VAL A 321 4.83 1.81 -26.56
CA VAL A 321 3.67 2.24 -25.78
C VAL A 321 3.10 1.00 -25.10
N CYS A 322 3.02 1.04 -23.78
CA CYS A 322 2.69 -0.12 -22.95
C CYS A 322 1.59 0.23 -21.94
N GLU A 323 0.87 -0.80 -21.52
CA GLU A 323 -0.04 -0.76 -20.39
C GLU A 323 0.65 -1.40 -19.18
N LEU A 324 0.66 -0.70 -18.06
CA LEU A 324 1.17 -1.18 -16.78
C LEU A 324 0.07 -1.07 -15.73
N LEU A 325 -0.33 -2.20 -15.17
CA LEU A 325 -1.39 -2.29 -14.19
C LEU A 325 -0.83 -2.77 -12.85
N MET A 326 -0.97 -1.97 -11.82
CA MET A 326 -0.57 -2.32 -10.44
C MET A 326 -1.82 -2.73 -9.66
N ARG A 327 -2.07 -4.04 -9.56
CA ARG A 327 -3.30 -4.59 -8.97
C ARG A 327 -3.12 -4.91 -7.49
N ASN A 328 -3.94 -4.34 -6.63
CA ASN A 328 -4.09 -4.81 -5.26
C ASN A 328 -5.45 -5.52 -5.12
N ALA A 329 -5.42 -6.86 -5.15
CA ALA A 329 -6.62 -7.69 -5.05
C ALA A 329 -7.30 -7.59 -3.68
N ASN A 330 -6.49 -7.53 -2.62
CA ASN A 330 -6.95 -7.52 -1.23
C ASN A 330 -7.64 -6.19 -0.86
N GLU A 331 -7.34 -5.11 -1.59
CA GLU A 331 -7.95 -3.81 -1.38
C GLU A 331 -8.85 -3.35 -2.55
N GLY A 332 -9.02 -4.21 -3.56
CA GLY A 332 -10.05 -4.08 -4.58
C GLY A 332 -9.80 -3.01 -5.63
N TYR A 333 -8.56 -2.55 -5.81
CA TYR A 333 -8.21 -1.49 -6.76
C TYR A 333 -7.05 -1.88 -7.71
N CYS A 334 -6.92 -1.13 -8.80
CA CYS A 334 -5.70 -1.06 -9.60
C CYS A 334 -5.27 0.38 -9.84
N HIS A 335 -3.96 0.59 -9.96
CA HIS A 335 -3.44 1.75 -10.68
C HIS A 335 -3.19 1.37 -12.13
N VAL A 336 -3.71 2.17 -13.05
CA VAL A 336 -3.66 1.93 -14.49
C VAL A 336 -2.73 2.97 -15.10
N MET A 337 -1.75 2.53 -15.89
CA MET A 337 -0.72 3.39 -16.44
C MET A 337 -0.47 3.10 -17.90
N LYS A 338 -0.65 4.13 -18.74
CA LYS A 338 -0.11 4.12 -20.10
C LYS A 338 1.31 4.65 -20.07
N VAL A 339 2.27 3.78 -20.36
CA VAL A 339 3.71 4.05 -20.29
C VAL A 339 4.25 4.21 -21.70
N THR A 340 5.15 5.18 -21.90
CA THR A 340 5.83 5.41 -23.17
C THR A 340 7.32 5.53 -22.94
N CYS A 341 8.09 4.74 -23.70
CA CYS A 341 9.54 4.63 -23.58
C CYS A 341 10.16 4.48 -24.97
N ASP A 342 11.20 5.27 -25.26
CA ASP A 342 12.11 4.98 -26.36
C ASP A 342 13.09 3.89 -25.91
N VAL A 343 13.00 2.71 -26.53
CA VAL A 343 13.76 1.52 -26.12
C VAL A 343 15.26 1.63 -26.42
N GLU A 344 15.68 2.60 -27.25
CA GLU A 344 17.10 2.93 -27.42
C GLU A 344 17.71 3.56 -26.15
N GLN A 345 16.90 3.91 -25.15
CA GLN A 345 17.43 4.31 -23.84
C GLN A 345 17.85 3.10 -22.99
N LEU A 346 17.38 1.88 -23.32
CA LEU A 346 17.77 0.66 -22.60
C LEU A 346 19.26 0.34 -22.74
N LEU A 347 19.91 0.89 -23.78
CA LEU A 347 21.32 0.72 -24.08
C LEU A 347 22.24 1.12 -22.92
N ASP A 348 21.92 2.25 -22.31
CA ASP A 348 22.75 2.88 -21.30
C ASP A 348 22.27 2.56 -19.88
N LYS A 349 21.25 1.70 -19.74
CA LYS A 349 20.56 1.41 -18.46
C LYS A 349 20.10 2.69 -17.74
N LYS A 350 19.81 3.72 -18.52
CA LYS A 350 19.53 5.08 -18.06
C LYS A 350 18.63 5.77 -19.07
N GLY A 351 17.68 6.55 -18.59
CA GLY A 351 16.81 7.32 -19.46
C GLY A 351 15.58 7.85 -18.74
N ASN A 352 14.65 8.34 -19.54
CA ASN A 352 13.38 8.89 -19.09
C ASN A 352 12.23 8.09 -19.68
N ILE A 353 11.33 7.68 -18.80
CA ILE A 353 10.05 7.06 -19.14
C ILE A 353 8.96 8.10 -18.89
N THR A 354 7.93 8.12 -19.72
CA THR A 354 6.74 8.93 -19.48
C THR A 354 5.56 8.02 -19.15
N ALA A 355 4.69 8.45 -18.25
CA ALA A 355 3.50 7.68 -17.91
C ALA A 355 2.30 8.59 -17.62
N ARG A 356 1.12 8.13 -18.03
CA ARG A 356 -0.16 8.68 -17.58
C ARG A 356 -0.76 7.73 -16.56
N LEU A 357 -0.92 8.16 -15.32
CA LEU A 357 -1.43 7.36 -14.19
C LEU A 357 -2.88 7.72 -13.89
N THR A 358 -3.75 6.72 -13.84
CA THR A 358 -5.08 6.79 -13.20
C THR A 358 -5.05 5.90 -11.96
N SER A 359 -5.19 6.50 -10.78
CA SER A 359 -5.02 5.80 -9.51
C SER A 359 -6.33 5.23 -8.95
N TYR A 360 -6.22 4.17 -8.13
CA TYR A 360 -7.31 3.62 -7.32
C TYR A 360 -8.57 3.23 -8.11
N VAL A 361 -8.42 2.79 -9.36
CA VAL A 361 -9.54 2.33 -10.18
C VAL A 361 -10.12 1.06 -9.54
N PRO A 362 -11.41 1.03 -9.16
CA PRO A 362 -12.01 -0.18 -8.61
C PRO A 362 -11.93 -1.35 -9.59
N THR A 363 -11.48 -2.50 -9.12
CA THR A 363 -11.23 -3.70 -9.95
C THR A 363 -12.44 -4.15 -10.77
N PHE A 364 -13.66 -3.92 -10.26
CA PHE A 364 -14.91 -4.25 -10.97
C PHE A 364 -15.25 -3.28 -12.11
N LYS A 365 -14.66 -2.08 -12.14
CA LYS A 365 -14.87 -1.07 -13.21
C LYS A 365 -13.88 -1.23 -14.38
N ILE A 366 -12.78 -1.95 -14.19
CA ILE A 366 -11.68 -1.99 -15.16
C ILE A 366 -12.07 -2.60 -16.51
N LYS A 367 -12.99 -3.57 -16.55
CA LYS A 367 -13.48 -4.14 -17.81
C LYS A 367 -14.14 -3.10 -18.74
N ASN A 368 -14.59 -1.97 -18.20
CA ASN A 368 -15.15 -0.89 -19.00
C ASN A 368 -14.07 0.06 -19.55
N LEU A 369 -12.91 0.15 -18.91
CA LEU A 369 -11.79 0.98 -19.40
C LEU A 369 -11.17 0.40 -20.68
N PHE A 370 -11.14 -0.92 -20.81
CA PHE A 370 -10.61 -1.60 -22.01
C PHE A 370 -11.60 -1.63 -23.19
N LYS A 371 -12.82 -1.09 -23.03
CA LYS A 371 -13.83 -1.01 -24.10
C LYS A 371 -13.88 0.36 -24.79
N GLU A 372 -13.25 1.39 -24.20
CA GLU A 372 -13.33 2.76 -24.72
C GLU A 372 -12.41 3.02 -25.93
N ASP A 373 -11.56 2.07 -26.33
CA ASP A 373 -10.66 2.19 -27.49
C ASP A 373 -11.26 1.61 -28.80
N GLU A 374 -12.55 1.26 -28.86
CA GLU A 374 -13.23 0.71 -30.05
C GLU A 374 -14.04 1.73 -30.89
N TYR A 375 -13.84 3.05 -30.74
CA TYR A 375 -14.54 4.07 -31.55
C TYR A 375 -13.63 5.01 -32.32
#